data_AF-A0A7C9CJJ9-F1
#
_entry.id   AF-A0A7C9CJJ9-F1
#
_cell.length_a   1.000
_cell.length_b   1.000
_cell.length_c   1.000
_cell.angle_alpha   90.00
_cell.angle_beta   90.00
_cell.angle_gamma   90.00
#
_symmetry.space_group_name_H-M   'P 1'
#
loop_
_entity.id
_entity.type
_entity.pdbx_description
1 polymer ?
#
loop_
_entity_poly.entity_id
_entity_poly.type
_entity_poly.pdbx_seq_one_letter_code
_entity_poly.pdbx_strand_id
1 'polypeptide(L)'
;MEVETLSSSTFAFPELRQVECDQKSEMPDFSTEFESSEMTRYGELVGNPSSESCCDSSAVDSASPSTAAAVKVQKVYRSYRTRRRLADTAVVAEEFWWQLLNYARLNHSTISFFNLPETAASRWNRVCLNASKVGKGLSQDSKAQKLAFEHWIEAIDPRHRYGHSLHKYYEEWCQASSGQPFFYWLDVGDGKDLELPECPRSKLRQQCIKYLGPQEREHYEYIVVEGKIIHKLSGDLLHTKYASEGVKWIFVMSTCKKLYVGEKKKGKFHHSSFLAGGATLAAGRLIVEHGTLKV
;
A
#
# COMPACT_ATOMS: atom_id res chain seq x y z
N MET A 1 40.94 18.85 -3.92
CA MET A 1 39.56 18.32 -4.03
C MET A 1 38.64 19.51 -3.89
N GLU A 2 38.26 20.08 -5.03
CA GLU A 2 37.28 21.16 -5.11
C GLU A 2 35.90 20.60 -4.75
N VAL A 3 35.21 21.31 -3.86
CA VAL A 3 33.84 21.00 -3.46
C VAL A 3 33.00 22.15 -4.01
N GLU A 4 32.38 21.94 -5.16
CA GLU A 4 31.42 22.89 -5.72
C GLU A 4 30.06 22.71 -5.04
N THR A 5 29.66 23.72 -4.27
CA THR A 5 28.35 23.86 -3.64
C THR A 5 27.37 24.45 -4.66
N LEU A 6 26.46 23.63 -5.18
CA LEU A 6 25.35 24.11 -6.00
C LEU A 6 24.16 24.55 -5.12
N SER A 7 23.80 25.81 -5.35
CA SER A 7 22.68 26.59 -4.84
C SER A 7 21.33 25.83 -4.85
N SER A 8 20.66 25.83 -3.68
CA SER A 8 19.33 25.28 -3.47
C SER A 8 18.27 26.33 -3.84
N SER A 9 17.58 26.14 -4.98
CA SER A 9 16.35 26.85 -5.29
C SER A 9 15.20 26.25 -4.48
N THR A 10 14.67 27.02 -3.52
CA THR A 10 13.54 26.67 -2.67
C THR A 10 12.24 26.63 -3.48
N PHE A 11 11.75 25.43 -3.78
CA PHE A 11 10.34 25.21 -4.13
C PHE A 11 9.60 24.83 -2.85
N ALA A 12 8.65 25.68 -2.44
CA ALA A 12 7.79 25.42 -1.29
C ALA A 12 6.79 24.29 -1.62
N PHE A 13 6.95 23.15 -0.97
CA PHE A 13 5.94 22.10 -0.93
C PHE A 13 4.89 22.46 0.12
N PRO A 14 3.58 22.18 -0.11
CA PRO A 14 2.56 22.36 0.91
C PRO A 14 2.88 21.49 2.13
N GLU A 15 2.72 22.10 3.32
CA GLU A 15 2.98 21.51 4.62
C GLU A 15 2.15 20.24 4.82
N LEU A 16 2.83 19.09 4.79
CA LEU A 16 2.23 17.79 5.04
C LEU A 16 1.88 17.69 6.53
N ARG A 17 0.58 17.59 6.83
CA ARG A 17 0.07 17.24 8.18
C ARG A 17 0.84 16.03 8.71
N GLN A 18 1.29 16.13 9.96
CA GLN A 18 1.78 15.00 10.73
C GLN A 18 0.69 13.92 10.80
N VAL A 19 0.93 12.78 10.16
CA VAL A 19 0.06 11.59 10.25
C VAL A 19 0.66 10.67 11.31
N GLU A 20 -0.05 10.50 12.43
CA GLU A 20 0.24 9.46 13.42
C GLU A 20 0.19 8.08 12.77
N CYS A 21 1.12 7.21 13.17
CA CYS A 21 1.47 5.99 12.45
C CYS A 21 0.37 4.93 12.31
N ASP A 22 -0.73 5.04 13.05
CA ASP A 22 -1.80 4.03 13.09
C ASP A 22 -3.18 4.59 12.69
N GLN A 23 -3.27 5.74 12.03
CA GLN A 23 -4.54 6.16 11.43
C GLN A 23 -4.67 5.63 10.00
N LYS A 24 -5.77 4.88 9.79
CA LYS A 24 -6.35 4.55 8.48
C LYS A 24 -6.22 5.76 7.58
N SER A 25 -5.72 5.56 6.35
CA SER A 25 -5.49 6.65 5.39
C SER A 25 -6.76 7.47 5.15
N GLU A 26 -6.90 8.59 5.85
CA GLU A 26 -7.82 9.65 5.45
C GLU A 26 -7.17 10.40 4.29
N MET A 27 -7.66 10.14 3.08
CA MET A 27 -7.36 10.93 1.89
C MET A 27 -8.14 12.25 1.94
N PRO A 28 -7.62 13.32 1.32
CA PRO A 28 -8.30 14.61 1.23
C PRO A 28 -9.60 14.49 0.44
N ASP A 29 -10.62 15.23 0.89
CA ASP A 29 -11.93 15.36 0.26
C ASP A 29 -11.79 15.94 -1.16
N PHE A 30 -11.81 15.08 -2.18
CA PHE A 30 -11.95 15.49 -3.58
C PHE A 30 -13.45 15.62 -3.89
N SER A 31 -14.09 16.61 -3.28
CA SER A 31 -15.41 17.05 -3.66
C SER A 31 -15.29 18.20 -4.65
N THR A 32 -15.09 17.89 -5.94
CA THR A 32 -15.54 18.77 -7.03
C THR A 32 -15.68 17.98 -8.34
N GLU A 33 -16.90 18.03 -8.87
CA GLU A 33 -17.32 17.78 -10.26
C GLU A 33 -17.24 16.34 -10.78
N PHE A 34 -18.18 15.51 -10.31
CA PHE A 34 -18.70 14.39 -11.10
C PHE A 34 -20.14 14.73 -11.49
N GLU A 35 -20.38 14.91 -12.78
CA GLU A 35 -21.66 15.36 -13.35
C GLU A 35 -22.84 14.48 -12.89
N SER A 36 -23.87 15.16 -12.41
CA SER A 36 -25.05 14.62 -11.73
C SER A 36 -26.15 14.07 -12.65
N SER A 37 -25.81 13.53 -13.83
CA SER A 37 -26.82 13.15 -14.84
C SER A 37 -27.13 11.66 -14.94
N GLU A 38 -26.27 10.75 -14.46
CA GLU A 38 -26.48 9.30 -14.67
C GLU A 38 -27.15 8.56 -13.49
N MET A 39 -27.24 9.16 -12.30
CA MET A 39 -27.80 8.49 -11.11
C MET A 39 -29.32 8.66 -10.92
N THR A 40 -30.03 9.19 -11.93
CA THR A 40 -31.50 9.32 -11.89
C THR A 40 -32.21 8.14 -12.57
N ARG A 41 -31.49 7.25 -13.26
CA ARG A 41 -32.11 6.22 -14.12
C ARG A 41 -32.38 4.86 -13.46
N TYR A 42 -31.82 4.60 -12.28
CA TYR A 42 -31.88 3.27 -11.64
C TYR A 42 -32.86 3.15 -10.46
N GLY A 43 -33.57 4.23 -10.10
CA GLY A 43 -34.48 4.25 -8.95
C GLY A 43 -35.93 3.84 -9.22
N GLU A 44 -36.31 3.56 -10.48
CA GLU A 44 -37.72 3.51 -10.90
C GLU A 44 -38.30 2.09 -11.06
N LEU A 45 -37.56 1.03 -10.71
CA LEU A 45 -37.94 -0.36 -11.06
C LEU A 45 -38.23 -1.31 -9.89
N VAL A 46 -38.54 -0.82 -8.67
CA VAL A 46 -39.03 -1.70 -7.60
C VAL A 46 -40.36 -1.18 -7.06
N GLY A 47 -41.45 -1.75 -7.57
CA GLY A 47 -42.82 -1.45 -7.17
C GLY A 47 -43.18 -1.97 -5.77
N ASN A 48 -44.02 -1.19 -5.07
CA ASN A 48 -44.76 -1.60 -3.88
C ASN A 48 -46.09 -2.29 -4.28
N PRO A 49 -46.55 -3.34 -3.58
CA PRO A 49 -47.94 -3.75 -3.62
C PRO A 49 -48.77 -3.09 -2.49
N SER A 50 -49.84 -2.40 -2.91
CA SER A 50 -51.26 -2.45 -2.46
C SER A 50 -51.57 -2.76 -0.98
N SER A 51 -52.58 -2.20 -0.32
CA SER A 51 -53.64 -1.22 -0.62
C SER A 51 -54.55 -1.19 0.62
N GLU A 52 -55.08 -0.05 1.04
CA GLU A 52 -56.51 0.04 1.41
C GLU A 52 -56.96 1.50 1.46
N SER A 53 -58.17 1.71 0.94
CA SER A 53 -58.78 2.98 0.61
C SER A 53 -59.64 3.49 1.75
N CYS A 54 -59.80 4.81 1.89
CA CYS A 54 -61.13 5.44 1.84
C CYS A 54 -60.99 6.96 1.78
N CYS A 55 -62.00 7.56 1.16
CA CYS A 55 -61.97 8.88 0.57
C CYS A 55 -62.32 9.98 1.58
N ASP A 56 -61.73 11.14 1.29
CA ASP A 56 -62.37 12.46 1.26
C ASP A 56 -62.17 13.43 2.43
N SER A 57 -61.82 14.63 1.98
CA SER A 57 -61.94 15.98 2.52
C SER A 57 -61.35 16.34 3.90
N SER A 58 -60.43 17.32 3.81
CA SER A 58 -60.10 18.34 4.82
C SER A 58 -59.23 17.95 6.01
N ALA A 59 -57.92 18.01 5.81
CA ALA A 59 -57.01 18.60 6.82
C ALA A 59 -55.78 19.13 6.08
N VAL A 60 -55.74 20.45 5.88
CA VAL A 60 -54.49 21.18 5.76
C VAL A 60 -53.81 21.04 7.11
N ASP A 61 -53.12 19.92 7.35
CA ASP A 61 -52.27 19.81 8.52
C ASP A 61 -50.89 20.31 8.12
N SER A 62 -50.73 21.62 8.27
CA SER A 62 -49.45 22.31 8.23
C SER A 62 -48.47 21.49 9.05
N ALA A 63 -47.59 20.73 8.40
CA ALA A 63 -46.56 19.96 9.08
C ALA A 63 -45.88 20.92 10.04
N SER A 64 -46.10 20.72 11.34
CA SER A 64 -45.70 21.71 12.33
C SER A 64 -44.23 22.03 12.12
N PRO A 65 -43.77 23.27 12.32
CA PRO A 65 -42.36 23.62 12.17
C PRO A 65 -41.44 22.63 12.93
N SER A 66 -41.94 22.08 14.05
CA SER A 66 -41.31 21.01 14.82
C SER A 66 -41.20 19.68 14.04
N THR A 67 -42.26 19.24 13.37
CA THR A 67 -42.27 18.04 12.52
C THR A 67 -41.30 18.18 11.35
N ALA A 68 -41.30 19.33 10.67
CA ALA A 68 -40.38 19.59 9.55
C ALA A 68 -38.91 19.64 10.02
N ALA A 69 -38.64 20.28 11.16
CA ALA A 69 -37.32 20.30 11.77
C ALA A 69 -36.85 18.88 12.18
N ALA A 70 -37.74 18.07 12.78
CA ALA A 70 -37.45 16.71 13.18
C ALA A 70 -37.09 15.82 11.96
N VAL A 71 -37.85 15.92 10.87
CA VAL A 71 -37.55 15.19 9.62
C VAL A 71 -36.20 15.60 9.03
N LYS A 72 -35.84 16.89 9.08
CA LYS A 72 -34.53 17.38 8.63
C LYS A 72 -33.39 16.77 9.46
N VAL A 73 -33.52 16.74 10.79
CA VAL A 73 -32.54 16.11 11.68
C VAL A 73 -32.41 14.61 11.39
N GLN A 74 -33.53 13.90 11.25
CA GLN A 74 -33.52 12.47 10.94
C GLN A 74 -32.85 12.16 9.58
N LYS A 75 -33.13 12.98 8.56
CA LYS A 75 -32.50 12.84 7.23
C LYS A 75 -31.00 13.03 7.28
N VAL A 76 -30.53 14.06 8.00
CA VAL A 76 -29.09 14.32 8.21
C VAL A 76 -28.45 13.15 8.96
N TYR A 77 -29.07 12.66 10.03
CA TYR A 77 -28.56 11.53 10.81
C TYR A 77 -28.49 10.23 10.00
N ARG A 78 -29.53 9.91 9.21
CA ARG A 78 -29.53 8.75 8.31
C ARG A 78 -28.42 8.84 7.26
N SER A 79 -28.25 10.01 6.63
CA SER A 79 -27.17 10.26 5.66
C SER A 79 -25.78 10.11 6.30
N TYR A 80 -25.58 10.68 7.49
CA TYR A 80 -24.35 10.51 8.27
C TYR A 80 -24.06 9.03 8.55
N ARG A 81 -25.07 8.26 8.99
CA ARG A 81 -24.91 6.83 9.28
C ARG A 81 -24.55 6.02 8.04
N THR A 82 -25.14 6.32 6.89
CA THR A 82 -24.79 5.64 5.62
C THR A 82 -23.36 5.96 5.22
N ARG A 83 -22.94 7.24 5.24
CA ARG A 83 -21.55 7.62 4.95
C ARG A 83 -20.57 6.96 5.90
N ARG A 84 -20.89 6.89 7.20
CA ARG A 84 -20.04 6.22 8.19
C ARG A 84 -19.94 4.72 7.93
N ARG A 85 -21.06 4.06 7.62
CA ARG A 85 -21.07 2.63 7.23
C ARG A 85 -20.26 2.37 5.97
N LEU A 86 -20.38 3.22 4.94
CA LEU A 86 -19.60 3.09 3.72
C LEU A 86 -18.10 3.29 3.99
N ALA A 87 -17.74 4.28 4.81
CA ALA A 87 -16.36 4.48 5.24
C ALA A 87 -15.82 3.27 6.02
N ASP A 88 -16.61 2.71 6.94
CA ASP A 88 -16.24 1.50 7.69
C ASP A 88 -16.04 0.30 6.75
N THR A 89 -16.96 0.09 5.80
CA THR A 89 -16.84 -0.97 4.78
C THR A 89 -15.63 -0.74 3.88
N ALA A 90 -15.35 0.50 3.46
CA ALA A 90 -14.21 0.83 2.63
C ALA A 90 -12.90 0.48 3.35
N VAL A 91 -12.79 0.79 4.64
CA VAL A 91 -11.61 0.41 5.41
C VAL A 91 -11.49 -1.10 5.55
N VAL A 92 -12.59 -1.80 5.84
CA VAL A 92 -12.59 -3.27 5.90
C VAL A 92 -12.14 -3.85 4.54
N ALA A 93 -12.64 -3.31 3.44
CA ALA A 93 -12.24 -3.73 2.10
C ALA A 93 -10.77 -3.45 1.83
N GLU A 94 -10.21 -2.32 2.26
CA GLU A 94 -8.78 -2.05 2.17
C GLU A 94 -7.97 -3.07 2.97
N GLU A 95 -8.35 -3.37 4.22
CA GLU A 95 -7.63 -4.35 5.04
C GLU A 95 -7.66 -5.76 4.47
N PHE A 96 -8.77 -6.20 3.85
CA PHE A 96 -8.88 -7.55 3.28
C PHE A 96 -8.39 -7.66 1.83
N TRP A 97 -8.60 -6.62 1.02
CA TRP A 97 -8.31 -6.63 -0.42
C TRP A 97 -7.10 -5.78 -0.80
N TRP A 98 -6.31 -5.26 0.15
CA TRP A 98 -5.16 -4.40 -0.17
C TRP A 98 -4.21 -5.06 -1.18
N GLN A 99 -3.97 -6.38 -1.10
CA GLN A 99 -3.09 -7.07 -2.05
C GLN A 99 -3.66 -7.01 -3.46
N LEU A 100 -4.95 -7.31 -3.63
CA LEU A 100 -5.62 -7.28 -4.92
C LEU A 100 -5.69 -5.86 -5.49
N LEU A 101 -6.04 -4.87 -4.66
CA LEU A 101 -6.08 -3.45 -5.05
C LEU A 101 -4.70 -2.94 -5.44
N ASN A 102 -3.66 -3.29 -4.68
CA ASN A 102 -2.28 -2.91 -5.03
C ASN A 102 -1.80 -3.61 -6.29
N TYR A 103 -2.12 -4.89 -6.46
CA TYR A 103 -1.83 -5.61 -7.70
C TYR A 103 -2.46 -4.90 -8.90
N ALA A 104 -3.77 -4.62 -8.85
CA ALA A 104 -4.48 -3.97 -9.95
C ALA A 104 -3.92 -2.57 -10.26
N ARG A 105 -3.68 -1.75 -9.21
CA ARG A 105 -3.09 -0.42 -9.35
C ARG A 105 -1.69 -0.47 -9.96
N LEU A 106 -0.82 -1.32 -9.43
CA LEU A 106 0.54 -1.48 -9.95
C LEU A 106 0.51 -1.99 -11.39
N ASN A 107 -0.30 -3.01 -11.69
CA ASN A 107 -0.39 -3.59 -13.02
C ASN A 107 -0.85 -2.56 -14.06
N HIS A 108 -1.85 -1.74 -13.72
CA HIS A 108 -2.27 -0.62 -14.56
C HIS A 108 -1.11 0.38 -14.78
N SER A 109 -0.41 0.75 -13.71
CA SER A 109 0.67 1.76 -13.73
C SER A 109 2.00 1.30 -14.33
N THR A 110 2.20 0.01 -14.55
CA THR A 110 3.50 -0.56 -14.97
C THR A 110 3.42 -1.38 -16.25
N ILE A 111 2.27 -2.00 -16.54
CA ILE A 111 2.09 -2.92 -17.66
C ILE A 111 0.98 -2.42 -18.59
N SER A 112 -0.25 -2.27 -18.09
CA SER A 112 -1.42 -2.10 -18.98
C SER A 112 -1.49 -0.72 -19.67
N PHE A 113 -0.86 0.31 -19.11
CA PHE A 113 -0.92 1.68 -19.67
C PHE A 113 -0.36 1.79 -21.09
N PHE A 114 0.54 0.90 -21.50
CA PHE A 114 1.21 1.00 -22.81
C PHE A 114 0.26 0.77 -24.00
N ASN A 115 -0.87 0.08 -23.79
CA ASN A 115 -1.82 -0.24 -24.86
C ASN A 115 -2.88 0.85 -25.08
N LEU A 116 -2.85 1.95 -24.31
CA LEU A 116 -3.86 3.01 -24.35
C LEU A 116 -3.20 4.38 -24.54
N PRO A 117 -3.85 5.33 -25.25
CA PRO A 117 -3.34 6.69 -25.33
C PRO A 117 -3.38 7.37 -23.96
N GLU A 118 -2.22 7.77 -23.43
CA GLU A 118 -2.13 8.49 -22.15
C GLU A 118 -2.10 10.01 -22.34
N THR A 119 -2.94 10.73 -21.59
CA THR A 119 -2.81 12.18 -21.43
C THR A 119 -1.57 12.52 -20.59
N ALA A 120 -1.10 13.77 -20.66
CA ALA A 120 0.00 14.23 -19.81
C ALA A 120 -0.31 14.07 -18.31
N ALA A 121 -1.56 14.33 -17.91
CA ALA A 121 -2.03 14.12 -16.54
C ALA A 121 -1.94 12.64 -16.12
N SER A 122 -2.35 11.69 -16.98
CA SER A 122 -2.22 10.24 -16.70
C SER A 122 -0.76 9.84 -16.47
N ARG A 123 0.16 10.32 -17.32
CA ARG A 123 1.60 10.05 -17.19
C ARG A 123 2.14 10.55 -15.85
N TRP A 124 1.81 11.77 -15.46
CA TRP A 124 2.22 12.33 -14.18
C TRP A 124 1.62 11.56 -13.00
N ASN A 125 0.33 11.24 -13.05
CA ASN A 125 -0.32 10.44 -12.01
C ASN A 125 0.37 9.07 -11.84
N ARG A 126 0.74 8.42 -12.95
CA ARG A 126 1.45 7.13 -12.94
C ARG A 126 2.84 7.24 -12.31
N VAL A 127 3.61 8.25 -12.67
CA VAL A 127 4.93 8.52 -12.07
C VAL A 127 4.80 8.83 -10.59
N CYS A 128 3.86 9.69 -10.20
CA CYS A 128 3.58 10.02 -8.81
C CYS A 128 3.15 8.80 -7.99
N LEU A 129 2.31 7.93 -8.55
CA LEU A 129 1.87 6.70 -7.89
C LEU A 129 3.06 5.78 -7.61
N ASN A 130 3.91 5.53 -8.60
CA ASN A 130 5.11 4.71 -8.42
C ASN A 130 6.08 5.35 -7.42
N ALA A 131 6.33 6.67 -7.53
CA ALA A 131 7.17 7.42 -6.61
C ALA A 131 6.65 7.34 -5.15
N SER A 132 5.33 7.42 -4.97
CA SER A 132 4.70 7.31 -3.65
C SER A 132 4.89 5.93 -3.01
N LYS A 133 5.00 4.86 -3.82
CA LYS A 133 5.29 3.51 -3.33
C LYS A 133 6.70 3.40 -2.79
N VAL A 134 7.69 3.92 -3.51
CA VAL A 134 9.10 3.97 -3.06
C VAL A 134 9.28 4.89 -1.87
N GLY A 135 8.53 5.99 -1.87
CA GLY A 135 8.62 7.04 -0.88
C GLY A 135 7.83 6.77 0.39
N LYS A 136 7.11 5.64 0.46
CA LYS A 136 6.19 5.35 1.55
C LYS A 136 6.93 5.37 2.89
N GLY A 137 6.55 6.30 3.76
CA GLY A 137 7.11 6.45 5.10
C GLY A 137 8.30 7.42 5.21
N LEU A 138 8.89 7.89 4.11
CA LEU A 138 10.08 8.74 4.18
C LEU A 138 9.85 10.09 4.84
N SER A 139 8.66 10.67 4.71
CA SER A 139 8.32 11.95 5.32
C SER A 139 8.11 11.86 6.84
N GLN A 140 8.00 10.64 7.39
CA GLN A 140 7.67 10.44 8.80
C GLN A 140 8.87 10.64 9.73
N ASP A 141 10.09 10.39 9.25
CA ASP A 141 11.31 10.55 10.05
C ASP A 141 12.48 11.00 9.16
N SER A 142 13.23 12.00 9.62
CA SER A 142 14.46 12.48 8.97
C SER A 142 15.52 11.41 8.73
N LYS A 143 15.53 10.33 9.53
CA LYS A 143 16.46 9.20 9.44
C LYS A 143 15.90 8.06 8.59
N ALA A 144 14.70 8.20 8.03
CA ALA A 144 14.09 7.19 7.19
C ALA A 144 14.95 6.94 5.94
N GLN A 145 15.29 5.68 5.71
CA GLN A 145 16.10 5.26 4.58
C GLN A 145 15.22 4.67 3.48
N LYS A 146 15.47 5.10 2.25
CA LYS A 146 14.91 4.50 1.04
C LYS A 146 15.49 3.10 0.83
N LEU A 147 14.69 2.24 0.23
CA LEU A 147 15.15 0.94 -0.22
C LEU A 147 16.21 1.09 -1.33
N ALA A 148 17.18 0.16 -1.34
CA ALA A 148 18.10 0.01 -2.47
C ALA A 148 17.32 -0.38 -3.74
N PHE A 149 17.92 -0.13 -4.90
CA PHE A 149 17.26 -0.27 -6.20
C PHE A 149 16.59 -1.63 -6.40
N GLU A 150 17.26 -2.72 -6.03
CA GLU A 150 16.74 -4.08 -6.19
C GLU A 150 15.47 -4.30 -5.38
N HIS A 151 15.36 -3.70 -4.19
CA HIS A 151 14.18 -3.80 -3.35
C HIS A 151 13.08 -2.83 -3.78
N TRP A 152 13.46 -1.68 -4.35
CA TRP A 152 12.50 -0.75 -4.94
C TRP A 152 11.81 -1.37 -6.17
N ILE A 153 12.56 -1.93 -7.12
CA ILE A 153 11.96 -2.50 -8.33
C ILE A 153 11.00 -3.66 -7.99
N GLU A 154 11.29 -4.42 -6.94
CA GLU A 154 10.39 -5.42 -6.35
C GLU A 154 9.10 -4.81 -5.77
N ALA A 155 9.20 -3.64 -5.12
CA ALA A 155 8.05 -2.96 -4.52
C ALA A 155 7.06 -2.38 -5.54
N ILE A 156 7.54 -2.01 -6.73
CA ILE A 156 6.70 -1.51 -7.82
C ILE A 156 6.26 -2.60 -8.80
N ASP A 157 6.83 -3.81 -8.73
CA ASP A 157 6.37 -4.97 -9.51
C ASP A 157 5.02 -5.46 -8.95
N PRO A 158 3.96 -5.55 -9.77
CA PRO A 158 2.66 -6.08 -9.32
C PRO A 158 2.76 -7.47 -8.69
N ARG A 159 3.72 -8.28 -9.15
CA ARG A 159 3.93 -9.67 -8.70
C ARG A 159 4.93 -9.78 -7.55
N HIS A 160 5.58 -8.68 -7.18
CA HIS A 160 6.65 -8.64 -6.18
C HIS A 160 7.73 -9.72 -6.41
N ARG A 161 8.15 -9.92 -7.66
CA ARG A 161 9.24 -10.84 -7.99
C ARG A 161 10.51 -10.37 -7.30
N TYR A 162 11.34 -11.34 -6.91
CA TYR A 162 12.51 -11.08 -6.09
C TYR A 162 13.47 -10.09 -6.76
N GLY A 163 13.74 -8.99 -6.07
CA GLY A 163 14.47 -7.84 -6.59
C GLY A 163 15.81 -8.16 -7.27
N HIS A 164 16.64 -8.97 -6.62
CA HIS A 164 17.94 -9.37 -7.19
C HIS A 164 17.81 -10.20 -8.47
N SER A 165 16.73 -10.97 -8.61
CA SER A 165 16.46 -11.73 -9.83
C SER A 165 15.90 -10.82 -10.93
N LEU A 166 15.01 -9.88 -10.57
CA LEU A 166 14.49 -8.85 -11.48
C LEU A 166 15.60 -7.95 -12.03
N HIS A 167 16.56 -7.57 -11.19
CA HIS A 167 17.62 -6.64 -11.57
C HIS A 167 18.46 -7.15 -12.75
N LYS A 168 18.72 -8.46 -12.82
CA LYS A 168 19.42 -9.06 -13.95
C LYS A 168 18.71 -8.84 -15.29
N TYR A 169 17.38 -8.99 -15.29
CA TYR A 169 16.58 -8.70 -16.46
C TYR A 169 16.48 -7.20 -16.75
N TYR A 170 16.56 -6.36 -15.72
CA TYR A 170 16.59 -4.92 -15.87
C TYR A 170 17.87 -4.45 -16.58
N GLU A 171 19.02 -5.04 -16.25
CA GLU A 171 20.29 -4.74 -16.93
C GLU A 171 20.23 -5.08 -18.44
N GLU A 172 19.64 -6.22 -18.79
CA GLU A 172 19.40 -6.62 -20.19
C GLU A 172 18.42 -5.68 -20.89
N TRP A 173 17.35 -5.27 -20.20
CA TRP A 173 16.42 -4.28 -20.72
C TRP A 173 17.09 -2.93 -20.99
N CYS A 174 18.00 -2.48 -20.13
CA CYS A 174 18.75 -1.24 -20.35
C CYS A 174 19.63 -1.29 -21.61
N GLN A 175 20.09 -2.49 -22.00
CA GLN A 175 20.85 -2.71 -23.23
C GLN A 175 19.95 -2.88 -24.46
N ALA A 176 18.68 -3.25 -24.27
CA ALA A 176 17.72 -3.43 -25.35
C ALA A 176 17.19 -2.09 -25.88
N SER A 177 17.22 -1.88 -27.19
CA SER A 177 16.68 -0.69 -27.85
C SER A 177 15.17 -0.79 -28.17
N SER A 178 14.36 -1.33 -27.25
CA SER A 178 12.94 -1.64 -27.50
C SER A 178 12.03 -0.42 -27.37
N GLY A 179 12.43 0.61 -26.61
CA GLY A 179 11.56 1.75 -26.26
C GLY A 179 10.36 1.37 -25.36
N GLN A 180 10.26 0.10 -24.97
CA GLN A 180 9.18 -0.42 -24.14
C GLN A 180 9.51 -0.21 -22.64
N PRO A 181 8.51 0.11 -21.79
CA PRO A 181 8.71 0.12 -20.33
C PRO A 181 9.15 -1.25 -19.81
N PHE A 182 10.02 -1.28 -18.80
CA PHE A 182 10.63 -2.52 -18.30
C PHE A 182 9.65 -3.67 -18.04
N PHE A 183 8.59 -3.47 -17.25
CA PHE A 183 7.64 -4.55 -16.93
C PHE A 183 6.83 -5.01 -18.15
N TYR A 184 6.50 -4.08 -19.05
CA TYR A 184 5.85 -4.43 -20.31
C TYR A 184 6.78 -5.28 -21.18
N TRP A 185 8.01 -4.80 -21.40
CA TRP A 185 9.05 -5.51 -22.14
C TRP A 185 9.29 -6.91 -21.57
N LEU A 186 9.29 -7.01 -20.23
CA LEU A 186 9.55 -8.25 -19.51
C LEU A 186 8.38 -9.24 -19.60
N ASP A 187 7.12 -8.81 -19.58
CA ASP A 187 6.00 -9.75 -19.47
C ASP A 187 5.21 -9.96 -20.77
N VAL A 188 5.24 -8.99 -21.69
CA VAL A 188 4.40 -8.96 -22.89
C VAL A 188 5.20 -8.68 -24.17
N GLY A 189 6.17 -7.77 -24.07
CA GLY A 189 6.91 -7.23 -25.19
C GLY A 189 8.14 -8.06 -25.57
N ASP A 190 9.18 -7.38 -26.01
CA ASP A 190 10.30 -8.01 -26.74
C ASP A 190 11.15 -8.93 -25.86
N GLY A 191 11.20 -8.66 -24.55
CA GLY A 191 11.95 -9.45 -23.58
C GLY A 191 11.20 -10.67 -23.06
N LYS A 192 9.96 -10.93 -23.48
CA LYS A 192 9.11 -11.99 -22.92
C LYS A 192 9.74 -13.39 -23.01
N ASP A 193 10.46 -13.65 -24.11
CA ASP A 193 11.08 -14.94 -24.43
C ASP A 193 12.57 -14.99 -24.01
N LEU A 194 13.10 -13.91 -23.43
CA LEU A 194 14.48 -13.86 -22.94
C LEU A 194 14.66 -14.79 -21.73
N GLU A 195 15.64 -15.69 -21.83
CA GLU A 195 16.09 -16.56 -20.76
C GLU A 195 17.54 -16.28 -20.37
N LEU A 196 17.78 -16.03 -19.08
CA LEU A 196 19.13 -15.79 -18.56
C LEU A 196 19.67 -17.07 -17.91
N PRO A 197 20.89 -17.53 -18.25
CA PRO A 197 21.46 -18.76 -17.68
C PRO A 197 21.50 -18.75 -16.14
N GLU A 198 21.85 -17.60 -15.53
CA GLU A 198 21.94 -17.48 -14.07
C GLU A 198 20.58 -17.37 -13.37
N CYS A 199 19.57 -16.89 -14.09
CA CYS A 199 18.22 -16.71 -13.59
C CYS A 199 17.19 -17.02 -14.68
N PRO A 200 16.87 -18.30 -14.89
CA PRO A 200 15.83 -18.69 -15.84
C PRO A 200 14.48 -18.09 -15.48
N ARG A 201 13.59 -17.97 -16.48
CA ARG A 201 12.25 -17.39 -16.29
C ARG A 201 11.41 -18.12 -15.25
N SER A 202 11.53 -19.44 -15.20
CA SER A 202 10.87 -20.28 -14.20
C SER A 202 11.24 -19.86 -12.77
N LYS A 203 12.54 -19.64 -12.51
CA LYS A 203 13.07 -19.19 -11.23
C LYS A 203 12.60 -17.78 -10.89
N LEU A 204 12.62 -16.85 -11.85
CA LEU A 204 12.11 -15.48 -11.63
C LEU A 204 10.63 -15.49 -11.23
N ARG A 205 9.80 -16.26 -11.92
CA ARG A 205 8.36 -16.36 -11.66
C ARG A 205 8.04 -17.06 -10.35
N GLN A 206 8.90 -17.98 -9.90
CA GLN A 206 8.74 -18.70 -8.63
C GLN A 206 9.13 -17.84 -7.42
N GLN A 207 10.14 -16.98 -7.57
CA GLN A 207 10.64 -16.15 -6.48
C GLN A 207 9.81 -14.87 -6.37
N CYS A 208 8.71 -14.94 -5.62
CA CYS A 208 7.88 -13.79 -5.27
C CYS A 208 7.97 -13.53 -3.76
N ILE A 209 8.21 -12.27 -3.41
CA ILE A 209 8.31 -11.83 -2.03
C ILE A 209 6.93 -11.59 -1.45
N LYS A 210 6.67 -12.21 -0.30
CA LYS A 210 5.47 -11.95 0.48
C LYS A 210 5.60 -10.61 1.18
N TYR A 211 4.69 -9.69 0.88
CA TYR A 211 4.51 -8.45 1.62
C TYR A 211 3.44 -8.63 2.69
N LEU A 212 3.72 -8.13 3.90
CA LEU A 212 2.82 -8.27 5.04
C LEU A 212 1.84 -7.10 5.12
N GLY A 213 0.56 -7.44 5.28
CA GLY A 213 -0.49 -6.50 5.66
C GLY A 213 -0.35 -6.04 7.11
N PRO A 214 -1.06 -4.98 7.54
CA PRO A 214 -1.03 -4.49 8.92
C PRO A 214 -1.24 -5.59 9.96
N GLN A 215 -2.29 -6.42 9.81
CA GLN A 215 -2.59 -7.53 10.72
C GLN A 215 -1.53 -8.65 10.68
N GLU A 216 -1.03 -8.99 9.50
CA GLU A 216 0.01 -10.02 9.38
C GLU A 216 1.32 -9.59 10.06
N ARG A 217 1.64 -8.29 10.08
CA ARG A 217 2.84 -7.76 10.73
C ARG A 217 2.82 -7.86 12.25
N GLU A 218 1.64 -7.88 12.88
CA GLU A 218 1.53 -7.99 14.34
C GLU A 218 2.20 -9.26 14.87
N HIS A 219 2.16 -10.35 14.09
CA HIS A 219 2.81 -11.63 14.38
C HIS A 219 4.34 -11.60 14.29
N TYR A 220 4.90 -10.49 13.83
CA TYR A 220 6.34 -10.29 13.71
C TYR A 220 6.80 -9.12 14.58
N GLU A 221 5.92 -8.51 15.39
CA GLU A 221 6.25 -7.35 16.21
C GLU A 221 6.89 -7.77 17.52
N TYR A 222 8.02 -7.16 17.85
CA TYR A 222 8.76 -7.36 19.08
C TYR A 222 8.96 -6.03 19.80
N ILE A 223 9.03 -6.10 21.12
CA ILE A 223 9.28 -4.96 22.00
C ILE A 223 10.53 -5.24 22.84
N VAL A 224 11.20 -4.18 23.28
CA VAL A 224 12.35 -4.29 24.19
C VAL A 224 11.90 -3.88 25.58
N VAL A 225 11.93 -4.83 26.52
CA VAL A 225 11.59 -4.61 27.93
C VAL A 225 12.78 -5.05 28.77
N GLU A 226 13.32 -4.17 29.62
CA GLU A 226 14.46 -4.47 30.50
C GLU A 226 15.69 -5.06 29.74
N GLY A 227 15.93 -4.57 28.51
CA GLY A 227 17.03 -5.06 27.67
C GLY A 227 16.80 -6.43 27.03
N LYS A 228 15.60 -7.01 27.18
CA LYS A 228 15.18 -8.27 26.55
C LYS A 228 14.23 -8.00 25.39
N ILE A 229 14.42 -8.71 24.28
CA ILE A 229 13.54 -8.68 23.12
C ILE A 229 12.43 -9.70 23.31
N ILE A 230 11.18 -9.22 23.36
CA ILE A 230 9.98 -10.00 23.69
C ILE A 230 8.98 -9.88 22.54
N HIS A 231 8.38 -11.00 22.14
CA HIS A 231 7.32 -11.01 21.15
C HIS A 231 6.07 -10.31 21.71
N LYS A 232 5.56 -9.31 20.99
CA LYS A 232 4.52 -8.41 21.53
C LYS A 232 3.21 -9.12 21.89
N LEU A 233 2.80 -10.11 21.10
CA LEU A 233 1.52 -10.80 21.30
C LEU A 233 1.62 -11.93 22.32
N SER A 234 2.65 -12.78 22.23
CA SER A 234 2.75 -13.96 23.09
C SER A 234 3.48 -13.70 24.41
N GLY A 235 4.29 -12.64 24.49
CA GLY A 235 5.14 -12.37 25.65
C GLY A 235 6.39 -13.26 25.72
N ASP A 236 6.63 -14.09 24.71
CA ASP A 236 7.78 -14.99 24.70
C ASP A 236 9.08 -14.25 24.39
N LEU A 237 10.17 -14.67 25.03
CA LEU A 237 11.51 -14.19 24.71
C LEU A 237 11.90 -14.62 23.30
N LEU A 238 12.41 -13.68 22.51
CA LEU A 238 12.97 -14.01 21.20
C LEU A 238 14.19 -14.92 21.38
N HIS A 239 14.17 -16.06 20.71
CA HIS A 239 15.30 -16.96 20.59
C HIS A 239 15.48 -17.32 19.12
N THR A 240 16.60 -16.90 18.54
CA THR A 240 16.92 -17.17 17.13
C THR A 240 17.77 -18.42 17.02
N LYS A 241 17.42 -19.31 16.11
CA LYS A 241 18.28 -20.43 15.71
C LYS A 241 19.60 -19.91 15.12
N TYR A 242 20.70 -20.59 15.43
CA TYR A 242 22.03 -20.16 14.99
C TYR A 242 22.21 -20.27 13.48
N ALA A 243 23.11 -19.44 12.94
CA ALA A 243 23.46 -19.44 11.52
C ALA A 243 24.04 -20.79 11.03
N SER A 244 24.56 -21.63 11.93
CA SER A 244 25.02 -22.99 11.64
C SER A 244 23.89 -23.92 11.17
N GLU A 245 22.64 -23.61 11.51
CA GLU A 245 21.44 -24.32 11.02
C GLU A 245 20.98 -23.80 9.65
N GLY A 246 21.74 -22.90 9.02
CA GLY A 246 21.40 -22.31 7.71
C GLY A 246 20.28 -21.27 7.75
N VAL A 247 19.68 -21.05 8.92
CA VAL A 247 18.60 -20.07 9.13
C VAL A 247 19.20 -18.69 9.40
N LYS A 248 18.67 -17.67 8.72
CA LYS A 248 19.10 -16.27 8.90
C LYS A 248 17.92 -15.47 9.44
N TRP A 249 18.08 -14.90 10.62
CA TRP A 249 17.11 -13.98 11.20
C TRP A 249 17.42 -12.54 10.76
N ILE A 250 16.36 -11.79 10.51
CA ILE A 250 16.43 -10.40 10.07
C ILE A 250 15.48 -9.54 10.89
N PHE A 251 15.84 -8.26 11.03
CA PHE A 251 14.98 -7.27 11.64
C PHE A 251 14.79 -6.06 10.75
N VAL A 252 13.67 -5.37 10.96
CA VAL A 252 13.37 -4.05 10.42
C VAL A 252 12.77 -3.20 11.53
N MET A 253 13.27 -1.97 11.66
CA MET A 253 12.66 -0.93 12.46
C MET A 253 11.89 0.03 11.56
N SER A 254 10.58 0.14 11.76
CA SER A 254 9.75 1.09 11.01
C SER A 254 10.06 2.53 11.39
N THR A 255 9.62 3.47 10.55
CA THR A 255 9.65 4.92 10.79
C THR A 255 8.91 5.36 12.06
N CYS A 256 8.08 4.48 12.61
CA CYS A 256 7.35 4.69 13.85
C CYS A 256 7.94 3.91 15.02
N LYS A 257 9.19 3.46 14.90
CA LYS A 257 9.95 2.75 15.93
C LYS A 257 9.32 1.41 16.35
N LYS A 258 8.49 0.80 15.50
CA LYS A 258 8.03 -0.60 15.67
C LYS A 258 9.13 -1.53 15.17
N LEU A 259 9.53 -2.49 15.99
CA LEU A 259 10.55 -3.49 15.66
C LEU A 259 9.87 -4.75 15.15
N TYR A 260 10.22 -5.15 13.94
CA TYR A 260 9.78 -6.40 13.33
C TYR A 260 10.95 -7.36 13.17
N VAL A 261 10.75 -8.63 13.53
CA VAL A 261 11.79 -9.67 13.46
C VAL A 261 11.21 -10.94 12.85
N GLY A 262 11.99 -11.63 12.03
CA GLY A 262 11.57 -12.91 11.44
C GLY A 262 12.66 -13.64 10.69
N GLU A 263 12.38 -14.88 10.32
CA GLU A 263 13.27 -15.71 9.53
C GLU A 263 13.28 -15.30 8.05
N LYS A 264 14.47 -15.04 7.51
CA LYS A 264 14.66 -14.78 6.09
C LYS A 264 14.50 -16.06 5.29
N LYS A 265 13.64 -16.02 4.27
CA LYS A 265 13.45 -17.10 3.29
C LYS A 265 13.83 -16.56 1.92
N LYS A 266 15.01 -16.94 1.40
CA LYS A 266 15.54 -16.38 0.13
C LYS A 266 14.51 -16.51 -1.00
N GLY A 267 14.21 -15.39 -1.65
CA GLY A 267 13.23 -15.33 -2.75
C GLY A 267 11.76 -15.45 -2.33
N LYS A 268 11.45 -15.46 -1.02
CA LYS A 268 10.07 -15.46 -0.49
C LYS A 268 9.80 -14.45 0.62
N PHE A 269 10.78 -14.19 1.49
CA PHE A 269 10.61 -13.31 2.64
C PHE A 269 11.95 -12.68 3.03
N HIS A 270 12.00 -11.34 3.10
CA HIS A 270 13.17 -10.57 3.48
C HIS A 270 12.79 -9.17 3.98
N HIS A 271 13.75 -8.25 4.16
CA HIS A 271 13.52 -6.98 4.86
C HIS A 271 12.33 -6.16 4.32
N SER A 272 12.18 -6.05 3.00
CA SER A 272 11.05 -5.32 2.38
C SER A 272 9.68 -5.94 2.71
N SER A 273 9.63 -7.22 3.07
CA SER A 273 8.40 -7.94 3.42
C SER A 273 7.66 -7.30 4.58
N PHE A 274 8.38 -6.86 5.62
CA PHE A 274 7.76 -6.34 6.83
C PHE A 274 6.94 -5.08 6.56
N LEU A 275 7.44 -4.15 5.75
CA LEU A 275 6.78 -2.87 5.50
C LEU A 275 6.17 -2.76 4.11
N ALA A 276 6.07 -3.87 3.39
CA ALA A 276 5.57 -3.95 2.02
C ALA A 276 6.27 -2.93 1.08
N GLY A 277 7.61 -2.91 1.13
CA GLY A 277 8.43 -1.97 0.35
C GLY A 277 8.55 -0.56 0.94
N GLY A 278 8.04 -0.31 2.16
CA GLY A 278 8.15 0.98 2.84
C GLY A 278 9.54 1.29 3.40
N ALA A 279 9.77 2.56 3.72
CA ALA A 279 11.00 3.06 4.31
C ALA A 279 11.22 2.51 5.72
N THR A 280 12.50 2.38 6.09
CA THR A 280 12.93 1.83 7.38
C THR A 280 13.88 2.78 8.09
N LEU A 281 13.88 2.81 9.42
CA LEU A 281 14.93 3.50 10.20
C LEU A 281 16.22 2.69 10.25
N ALA A 282 16.06 1.37 10.38
CA ALA A 282 17.16 0.43 10.44
C ALA A 282 16.68 -0.93 9.95
N ALA A 283 17.60 -1.69 9.35
CA ALA A 283 17.36 -3.05 8.90
C ALA A 283 18.67 -3.82 8.99
N GLY A 284 18.59 -5.09 9.36
CA GLY A 284 19.81 -5.89 9.53
C GLY A 284 19.57 -7.34 9.82
N ARG A 285 20.64 -8.04 10.17
CA ARG A 285 20.61 -9.38 10.76
C ARG A 285 20.72 -9.23 12.26
N LEU A 286 20.20 -10.20 12.99
CA LEU A 286 20.38 -10.29 14.43
C LEU A 286 20.48 -11.74 14.86
N ILE A 287 21.16 -11.95 15.98
CA ILE A 287 21.24 -13.21 16.71
C ILE A 287 20.81 -12.88 18.14
N VAL A 288 19.83 -13.61 18.67
CA VAL A 288 19.25 -13.37 19.99
C VAL A 288 19.12 -14.70 20.71
N GLU A 289 19.66 -14.75 21.92
CA GLU A 289 19.56 -15.90 22.81
C GLU A 289 18.79 -15.49 24.06
N HIS A 290 17.64 -16.11 24.30
CA HIS A 290 16.81 -15.88 25.49
C HIS A 290 16.52 -14.39 25.71
N GLY A 291 16.12 -13.72 24.64
CA GLY A 291 15.82 -12.29 24.57
C GLY A 291 17.04 -11.37 24.55
N THR A 292 18.26 -11.86 24.73
CA THR A 292 19.47 -11.02 24.71
C THR A 292 20.12 -11.03 23.34
N LEU A 293 20.33 -9.84 22.78
CA LEU A 293 21.07 -9.65 21.53
C LEU A 293 22.52 -10.11 21.70
N LYS A 294 22.98 -10.94 20.76
CA LYS A 294 24.38 -11.32 20.61
C LYS A 294 24.99 -10.51 19.48
N VAL A 295 26.17 -9.94 19.75
CA VAL A 295 26.98 -9.18 18.81
C VAL A 295 28.02 -10.10 18.20
#